data_AF-A0A968JQP4-F1
#
_entry.id   AF-A0A968JQP4-F1
#
_cell.length_a   1.000
_cell.length_b   1.000
_cell.length_c   1.000
_cell.angle_alpha   90.00
_cell.angle_beta   90.00
_cell.angle_gamma   90.00
#
_symmetry.space_group_name_H-M   'P 1'
#
loop_
_entity.id
_entity.type
_entity.pdbx_description
1 polymer ?
#
loop_
_entity_poly.entity_id
_entity_poly.type
_entity_poly.pdbx_seq_one_letter_code
_entity_poly.pdbx_strand_id
1 'polypeptide(L)' 'MFFTSLDNYNTQKENTQTALKVYNRALIKFKEGLIGGTELTQIQNQYFMAETDYYTSINGLITAKAKLDNMTGRL' A
#
# COMPACT_ATOMS: atom_id res chain seq x y z
N MET A 1 10.22 -14.77 10.36
CA MET A 1 9.79 -13.37 10.62
C MET A 1 10.20 -12.43 9.49
N PHE A 2 11.49 -12.29 9.14
CA PHE A 2 11.90 -11.43 8.01
C PHE A 2 11.23 -11.76 6.67
N PHE A 3 11.28 -13.02 6.22
CA PHE A 3 10.67 -13.42 4.94
C PHE A 3 9.15 -13.16 4.88
N THR A 4 8.43 -13.39 5.99
CA THR A 4 7.00 -13.08 6.10
C THR A 4 6.73 -11.58 5.99
N SER A 5 7.54 -10.74 6.65
CA SER A 5 7.42 -9.27 6.54
C SER A 5 7.77 -8.77 5.14
N LEU A 6 8.70 -9.42 4.45
CA LEU A 6 9.07 -9.11 3.07
C LEU A 6 7.94 -9.48 2.09
N ASP A 7 7.35 -10.66 2.26
CA ASP A 7 6.19 -11.10 1.48
C ASP A 7 4.98 -10.17 1.67
N ASN A 8 4.69 -9.80 2.92
CA ASN A 8 3.65 -8.82 3.23
C ASN A 8 3.95 -7.44 2.60
N TYR A 9 5.20 -6.98 2.64
CA TYR A 9 5.60 -5.74 1.96
C TYR A 9 5.34 -5.80 0.45
N ASN A 10 5.71 -6.90 -0.21
CA ASN A 10 5.51 -7.06 -1.65
C ASN A 10 4.01 -7.10 -1.99
N THR A 11 3.22 -7.84 -1.21
CA THR A 11 1.76 -7.91 -1.36
C THR A 11 1.13 -6.54 -1.25
N GLN A 12 1.49 -5.76 -0.21
CA GLN A 12 0.91 -4.44 -0.03
C GLN A 12 1.39 -3.44 -1.08
N LYS A 13 2.62 -3.56 -1.57
CA LYS A 13 3.11 -2.78 -2.71
C LYS A 13 2.25 -2.98 -3.96
N GLU A 14 1.95 -4.23 -4.32
CA GLU A 14 1.10 -4.56 -5.47
C GLU A 14 -0.35 -4.09 -5.28
N ASN A 15 -0.87 -4.21 -4.05
CA ASN A 15 -2.19 -3.75 -3.68
C ASN A 15 -2.33 -2.22 -3.85
N THR A 16 -1.38 -1.44 -3.30
CA THR A 16 -1.36 0.02 -3.46
C THR A 16 -1.25 0.43 -4.93
N GLN A 17 -0.41 -0.24 -5.72
CA GLN A 17 -0.31 0.01 -7.16
C GLN A 17 -1.62 -0.26 -7.90
N THR A 18 -2.36 -1.30 -7.50
CA THR A 18 -3.67 -1.62 -8.07
C THR A 18 -4.70 -0.57 -7.67
N ALA A 19 -4.76 -0.20 -6.39
CA ALA A 19 -5.64 0.85 -5.89
C ALA A 19 -5.39 2.21 -6.59
N LEU A 20 -4.12 2.56 -6.83
CA LEU A 20 -3.75 3.76 -7.60
C LEU A 20 -4.30 3.72 -9.02
N LYS A 21 -4.22 2.58 -9.72
CA LYS A 21 -4.80 2.41 -11.06
C LYS A 21 -6.32 2.60 -11.04
N VAL A 22 -7.00 2.07 -10.03
CA VAL A 22 -8.45 2.24 -9.85
C VAL A 22 -8.80 3.71 -9.62
N TYR A 23 -8.10 4.38 -8.71
CA TYR A 23 -8.29 5.81 -8.42
C TYR A 23 -8.05 6.68 -9.66
N ASN A 24 -6.98 6.44 -10.43
CA ASN A 24 -6.70 7.16 -11.66
C ASN A 24 -7.81 7.00 -12.70
N ARG A 25 -8.37 5.79 -12.84
CA ARG A 25 -9.53 5.56 -13.71
C ARG A 25 -10.78 6.26 -13.21
N ALA A 26 -11.00 6.30 -11.90
CA ALA A 26 -12.11 7.03 -11.29
C ALA A 26 -12.01 8.54 -11.54
N LEU A 27 -10.81 9.12 -11.48
CA LEU A 27 -10.58 10.52 -11.83
C LEU A 27 -10.97 10.82 -13.29
N ILE A 28 -10.64 9.94 -14.24
CA ILE A 28 -11.04 10.10 -15.65
C ILE A 28 -12.57 10.05 -15.75
N LYS A 29 -13.20 9.03 -15.17
CA LYS A 29 -14.67 8.89 -15.17
C LYS A 29 -15.39 10.08 -14.53
N PHE A 30 -14.84 10.63 -13.44
CA PHE A 30 -15.40 11.80 -12.77
C PHE A 30 -15.31 13.04 -13.68
N LYS A 31 -14.18 13.25 -14.35
CA LYS A 31 -14.00 14.34 -15.32
C LYS A 31 -14.96 14.23 -16.50
N GLU A 32 -15.30 13.02 -16.92
CA GLU A 32 -16.27 12.73 -17.98
C GLU A 32 -17.73 12.78 -17.49
N GLY A 33 -17.98 13.01 -16.20
CA GLY A 33 -19.32 13.06 -15.60
C GLY A 33 -19.98 11.69 -15.43
N LEU A 34 -19.21 10.59 -15.53
CA LEU A 34 -19.71 9.22 -15.43
C LEU A 34 -19.89 8.73 -13.98
N ILE A 35 -19.18 9.33 -13.03
CA ILE A 35 -19.34 9.06 -11.59
C ILE A 35 -19.52 10.36 -10.81
N GLY A 36 -20.19 10.28 -9.66
CA GLY A 36 -20.40 11.42 -8.76
C GLY A 36 -19.24 11.64 -7.78
N GLY A 37 -19.24 12.80 -7.10
CA GLY A 37 -18.20 13.16 -6.12
C GLY A 37 -18.12 12.20 -4.91
N THR A 38 -19.27 11.66 -4.47
CA THR A 38 -19.32 10.67 -3.38
C THR A 38 -18.61 9.37 -3.75
N GLU A 39 -18.83 8.87 -4.97
CA GLU A 39 -18.17 7.65 -5.47
C GLU A 39 -16.66 7.88 -5.63
N LEU A 40 -16.25 9.02 -6.19
CA LEU A 40 -14.84 9.40 -6.28
C LEU A 40 -14.18 9.43 -4.89
N THR A 41 -14.84 10.05 -3.91
CA THR A 41 -14.34 10.13 -2.52
C THR A 41 -14.19 8.74 -1.90
N GLN A 42 -15.15 7.85 -2.14
CA GLN A 42 -15.08 6.47 -1.62
C GLN A 42 -13.88 5.71 -2.22
N ILE A 43 -13.64 5.84 -3.53
CA ILE A 43 -12.50 5.21 -4.21
C ILE A 43 -11.18 5.83 -3.72
N GLN A 44 -11.14 7.14 -3.51
CA GLN A 44 -9.97 7.83 -2.94
C GLN A 44 -9.63 7.30 -1.55
N ASN A 45 -10.64 7.11 -0.69
CA ASN A 45 -10.43 6.54 0.64
C ASN A 45 -9.87 5.12 0.58
N GLN A 46 -10.32 4.28 -0.36
CA GLN A 46 -9.76 2.94 -0.56
C GLN A 46 -8.28 2.99 -0.97
N TYR A 47 -7.91 3.94 -1.83
CA TYR A 47 -6.50 4.16 -2.19
C TYR A 47 -5.66 4.59 -0.97
N PHE A 48 -6.14 5.53 -0.16
CA PHE A 48 -5.43 5.97 1.05
C PHE A 48 -5.28 4.87 2.11
N MET A 49 -6.28 3.99 2.24
CA MET A 49 -6.15 2.80 3.08
C MET A 49 -5.04 1.88 2.56
N ALA A 50 -5.00 1.60 1.25
CA ALA A 50 -3.95 0.78 0.65
C ALA A 50 -2.54 1.41 0.81
N GLU A 51 -2.41 2.74 0.75
CA GLU A 51 -1.14 3.43 1.06
C GLU A 51 -0.75 3.27 2.54
N THR A 52 -1.71 3.41 3.45
CA THR A 52 -1.49 3.25 4.90
C THR A 52 -1.00 1.84 5.23
N ASP A 53 -1.61 0.82 4.63
CA ASP A 53 -1.21 -0.58 4.80
C ASP A 53 0.20 -0.84 4.25
N TYR A 54 0.53 -0.23 3.11
CA TYR A 54 1.88 -0.32 2.54
C TYR A 54 2.93 0.33 3.45
N TYR A 55 2.70 1.53 3.98
CA TYR A 55 3.62 2.15 4.93
C TYR A 55 3.78 1.33 6.22
N THR A 56 2.69 0.73 6.70
CA THR A 56 2.74 -0.18 7.86
C THR A 56 3.60 -1.42 7.56
N SER A 57 3.46 -1.99 6.36
CA SER A 57 4.27 -3.13 5.91
C SER A 57 5.77 -2.81 5.80
N ILE A 58 6.11 -1.59 5.35
CA ILE A 58 7.50 -1.10 5.29
C ILE A 58 8.10 -1.07 6.70
N ASN A 59 7.39 -0.50 7.66
CA ASN A 59 7.88 -0.43 9.05
C ASN A 59 8.08 -1.83 9.66
N GLY A 60 7.16 -2.76 9.36
CA GLY A 60 7.30 -4.16 9.75
C GLY A 60 8.54 -4.83 9.15
N LEU A 61 8.82 -4.60 7.86
CA LEU A 61 10.00 -5.13 7.19
C LEU A 61 11.30 -4.55 7.76
N ILE A 62 11.37 -3.23 8.00
CA ILE A 62 12.54 -2.57 8.60
C ILE A 62 12.83 -3.18 9.98
N THR A 63 11.80 -3.32 10.81
CA THR A 63 11.93 -3.90 12.15
C THR A 63 12.42 -5.35 12.08
N ALA A 64 11.85 -6.16 11.18
CA ALA A 64 12.26 -7.54 11.00
C ALA A 64 13.69 -7.67 10.47
N LYS A 65 14.12 -6.72 9.62
CA LYS A 65 15.49 -6.64 9.13
C LYS A 65 16.47 -6.29 10.24
N ALA A 66 16.19 -5.26 11.04
CA ALA A 66 17.04 -4.87 12.16
C ALA A 66 17.23 -6.03 13.16
N LYS A 67 16.16 -6.78 13.46
CA LYS A 67 16.24 -7.97 14.31
C LYS A 67 17.14 -9.06 13.70
N LEU A 68 17.03 -9.30 12.40
CA LEU A 68 17.88 -10.27 11.70
C LEU A 68 19.35 -9.85 11.71
N ASP A 69 19.63 -8.57 11.44
CA ASP A 69 21.00 -8.03 11.42
C ASP A 69 21.63 -8.13 12.83
N ASN A 70 20.85 -7.92 13.90
CA ASN A 70 21.30 -8.08 15.28
C ASN A 70 21.60 -9.55 15.62
N MET A 71 20.72 -10.47 15.23
CA MET A 71 20.92 -11.91 15.44
C MET A 71 22.12 -12.47 14.67
N THR A 72 22.47 -11.86 13.54
CA THR A 72 23.60 -12.28 12.69
C THR A 72 24.91 -11.57 13.02
N GLY A 73 24.93 -10.70 14.04
CA GLY A 73 26.13 -9.97 14.46
C GLY A 73 26.61 -8.93 13.44
N ARG A 74 25.72 -8.43 12.58
CA ARG A 74 26.02 -7.41 11.55
C ARG A 74 25.65 -5.99 12.00
N LEU A 75 25.24 -5.83 13.25
CA LEU A 75 24.83 -4.59 13.90
C LEU A 75 25.77 -4.24 15.05
#